data_AF-A0A3B8V4A5-F1
#
_entry.id   AF-A0A3B8V4A5-F1
#
_cell.length_a   1.000
_cell.length_b   1.000
_cell.length_c   1.000
_cell.angle_alpha   90.00
_cell.angle_beta   90.00
_cell.angle_gamma   90.00
#
_symmetry.space_group_name_H-M   'P 1'
#
loop_
_entity.id
_entity.type
_entity.pdbx_description
1 polymer ?
#
loop_
_entity_poly.entity_id
_entity_poly.type
_entity_poly.pdbx_seq_one_letter_code
_entity_poly.pdbx_strand_id
1 'polypeptide(L)'
;AGIGTIYADESLCRSGIRPERPAADLTAEELERLASSIRTTLDRAIEAGGTTLRDHRLPDGSAGTFSDGHLAYGRSGQACLRCQTPMTGCIVAGRSTTWCGSCQV
;
A
#
# COMPACT_ATOMS: atom_id res chain seq x y z
N ALA A 1 -0.78 7.90 14.42
CA ALA A 1 -1.51 8.58 13.32
C ALA A 1 -0.51 8.87 12.20
N GLY A 2 -0.87 8.67 10.92
CA GLY A 2 0.05 8.89 9.79
C GLY A 2 -0.10 7.96 8.58
N ILE A 3 -0.94 6.92 8.66
CA ILE A 3 -1.16 5.98 7.55
C ILE A 3 -2.29 6.50 6.65
N GLY A 4 -1.91 7.03 5.48
CA GLY A 4 -2.82 7.36 4.40
C GLY A 4 -3.13 6.16 3.50
N THR A 5 -4.04 6.34 2.54
CA THR A 5 -4.46 5.30 1.58
C THR A 5 -3.30 4.60 0.88
N ILE A 6 -2.27 5.36 0.48
CA ILE A 6 -1.09 4.81 -0.19
C ILE A 6 -0.42 3.76 0.71
N TYR A 7 -0.07 4.15 1.94
CA TYR A 7 0.64 3.26 2.86
C TYR A 7 -0.22 2.07 3.28
N ALA A 8 -1.54 2.25 3.38
CA ALA A 8 -2.47 1.16 3.68
C ALA A 8 -2.47 0.12 2.55
N ASP A 9 -2.69 0.54 1.29
CA ASP A 9 -2.71 -0.33 0.12
C ASP A 9 -1.37 -1.08 -0.05
N GLU A 10 -0.25 -0.37 0.07
CA GLU A 10 1.08 -0.95 -0.02
C GLU A 10 1.37 -1.96 1.09
N SER A 11 0.99 -1.64 2.33
CA SER A 11 1.21 -2.52 3.48
C SER A 11 0.37 -3.80 3.38
N LEU A 12 -0.90 -3.67 2.99
CA LEU A 12 -1.81 -4.81 2.80
C LEU A 12 -1.37 -5.70 1.64
N CYS A 13 -0.90 -5.10 0.54
CA CYS A 13 -0.33 -5.85 -0.59
C CYS A 13 0.93 -6.61 -0.18
N ARG A 14 1.78 -6.02 0.67
CA ARG A 14 2.98 -6.70 1.19
C ARG A 14 2.63 -7.85 2.11
N SER A 15 1.70 -7.62 3.03
CA SER A 15 1.26 -8.60 4.02
C SER A 15 0.31 -9.65 3.45
N GLY A 16 -0.12 -9.54 2.20
CA GLY A 16 -1.03 -10.50 1.57
C GLY A 16 -2.41 -10.55 2.23
N ILE A 17 -2.87 -9.43 2.82
CA ILE A 17 -4.16 -9.36 3.52
C ILE A 17 -5.15 -8.62 2.64
N ARG A 18 -6.35 -9.18 2.46
CA ARG A 18 -7.41 -8.52 1.70
C ARG A 18 -7.92 -7.26 2.44
N PRO A 19 -8.09 -6.12 1.75
CA PRO A 19 -8.47 -4.87 2.41
C PRO A 19 -9.88 -4.86 3.00
N GLU A 20 -10.75 -5.74 2.53
CA GLU A 20 -12.14 -5.86 3.00
C GLU A 20 -12.29 -6.83 4.17
N ARG A 21 -11.22 -7.53 4.58
CA ARG A 21 -11.29 -8.45 5.71
C ARG A 21 -11.50 -7.69 7.01
N PRO A 22 -12.48 -8.12 7.85
CA PRO A 22 -12.63 -7.56 9.18
C PRO A 22 -11.34 -7.71 9.99
N ALA A 23 -10.92 -6.64 10.67
CA ALA A 23 -9.72 -6.67 11.49
C ALA A 23 -9.80 -7.70 12.63
N ALA A 24 -11.01 -8.03 13.09
CA ALA A 24 -11.26 -9.05 14.11
C ALA A 24 -10.95 -10.48 13.63
N ASP A 25 -10.90 -10.71 12.32
CA ASP A 25 -10.66 -12.03 11.71
C ASP A 25 -9.17 -12.25 11.41
N LEU A 26 -8.29 -11.31 11.77
CA LEU A 26 -6.86 -11.44 11.56
C LEU A 26 -6.22 -12.25 12.69
N THR A 27 -5.39 -13.23 12.34
CA THR A 27 -4.62 -13.98 13.33
C THR A 27 -3.49 -13.13 13.91
N ALA A 28 -2.92 -13.54 15.05
CA ALA A 28 -1.75 -12.88 15.63
C ALA A 28 -0.57 -12.84 14.64
N GLU A 29 -0.35 -13.92 13.88
CA GLU A 29 0.70 -13.98 12.85
C GLU A 29 0.43 -13.00 11.70
N GLU A 30 -0.82 -12.88 11.26
CA GLU A 30 -1.21 -11.91 10.22
C GLU A 30 -1.01 -10.47 10.71
N LEU A 31 -1.33 -10.18 11.98
CA LEU A 31 -1.10 -8.88 12.60
C LEU A 31 0.38 -8.54 12.72
N GLU A 32 1.22 -9.49 13.11
CA GLU A 32 2.68 -9.30 13.16
C GLU A 32 3.25 -9.02 11.76
N ARG A 33 2.80 -9.80 10.76
CA ARG A 33 3.18 -9.60 9.35
C ARG A 33 2.72 -8.25 8.83
N LEU A 34 1.51 -7.82 9.18
CA LEU A 34 0.98 -6.50 8.82
C LEU A 34 1.80 -5.39 9.47
N ALA A 35 2.08 -5.49 10.78
CA ALA A 35 2.87 -4.50 11.50
C ALA A 35 4.29 -4.37 10.94
N SER A 36 4.92 -5.50 10.59
CA SER A 36 6.21 -5.53 9.89
C SER A 36 6.13 -4.86 8.52
N SER A 37 5.10 -5.20 7.73
CA SER A 37 4.87 -4.63 6.40
C SER A 37 4.62 -3.12 6.43
N ILE A 38 3.93 -2.62 7.46
CA ILE A 38 3.72 -1.18 7.69
C ILE A 38 5.05 -0.49 7.93
N ARG A 39 5.88 -1.01 8.86
CA ARG A 39 7.21 -0.45 9.13
C ARG A 39 8.06 -0.41 7.87
N THR A 40 8.19 -1.52 7.16
CA THR A 40 8.95 -1.57 5.90
C THR A 40 8.42 -0.58 4.85
N THR A 41 7.10 -0.40 4.76
CA THR A 41 6.51 0.56 3.82
C THR A 41 6.84 1.99 4.19
N LEU A 42 6.75 2.33 5.48
CA LEU A 42 7.07 3.66 5.98
C LEU A 42 8.57 3.95 5.89
N ASP A 43 9.43 2.99 6.24
CA ASP A 43 10.88 3.13 6.14
C ASP A 43 11.30 3.38 4.69
N ARG A 44 10.76 2.59 3.74
CA ARG A 44 10.99 2.83 2.30
C ARG A 44 10.46 4.18 1.84
N ALA A 45 9.35 4.65 2.42
CA ALA A 45 8.81 5.96 2.12
C ALA A 45 9.75 7.06 2.61
N ILE A 46 10.29 6.94 3.83
CA ILE A 46 11.24 7.88 4.40
C ILE A 46 12.55 7.88 3.60
N GLU A 47 13.10 6.70 3.28
CA GLU A 47 14.31 6.54 2.47
C GLU A 47 14.18 7.19 1.09
N ALA A 48 13.01 7.10 0.46
CA ALA A 48 12.73 7.72 -0.84
C ALA A 48 12.43 9.24 -0.76
N GLY A 49 12.56 9.86 0.41
CA GLY A 49 12.25 11.28 0.62
C GLY A 49 10.75 11.57 0.76
N GLY A 50 9.93 10.55 1.03
CA GLY A 50 8.47 10.62 1.13
C GLY A 50 7.76 10.29 -0.18
N THR A 51 6.43 10.13 -0.10
CA THR A 51 5.59 10.24 -1.30
C THR A 51 5.44 11.70 -1.66
N THR A 52 5.69 12.03 -2.93
CA THR A 52 5.16 13.27 -3.52
C THR A 52 3.65 13.10 -3.66
N LEU A 53 2.93 13.18 -2.54
CA LEU A 53 1.50 13.49 -2.58
C LEU A 53 1.37 14.84 -3.29
N ARG A 54 0.30 15.02 -4.07
CA ARG A 54 0.08 16.16 -4.99
C ARG A 54 0.40 17.56 -4.44
N ASP A 55 0.48 17.72 -3.11
CA ASP A 55 0.75 18.98 -2.42
C ASP A 55 2.03 19.01 -1.54
N HIS A 56 2.84 17.93 -1.49
CA HIS A 56 4.09 17.89 -0.73
C HIS A 56 5.29 17.77 -1.67
N ARG A 57 5.92 18.90 -1.97
CA ARG A 57 7.27 18.96 -2.53
C ARG A 57 8.30 18.90 -1.40
N LEU A 58 9.47 18.34 -1.69
CA LEU A 58 10.63 18.47 -0.83
C LEU A 58 10.99 19.95 -0.63
N PRO A 59 11.70 20.32 0.45
CA PRO A 59 12.10 21.71 0.71
C PRO A 59 12.90 22.36 -0.44
N ASP A 60 13.51 21.55 -1.30
CA ASP A 60 14.27 21.94 -2.49
C ASP A 60 13.42 22.03 -3.78
N GLY A 61 12.12 21.74 -3.71
CA GLY A 61 11.20 21.76 -4.84
C GLY A 61 11.19 20.49 -5.70
N SER A 62 12.02 19.49 -5.38
CA SER A 62 12.07 18.23 -6.11
C SER A 62 10.90 17.29 -5.74
N ALA A 63 10.51 16.44 -6.68
CA ALA A 63 9.54 15.37 -6.43
C ALA A 63 10.26 14.18 -5.79
N GLY A 64 9.83 13.76 -4.60
CA GLY A 64 10.20 12.47 -4.02
C GLY A 64 9.90 11.31 -4.99
N THR A 65 10.84 10.38 -5.10
CA THR A 65 10.85 9.31 -6.10
C THR A 65 10.02 8.09 -5.70
N PHE A 66 9.31 8.13 -4.58
CA PHE A 66 8.49 7.00 -4.12
C PHE A 66 7.34 6.62 -5.08
N SER A 67 7.08 7.42 -6.11
CA SER A 67 6.20 7.07 -7.25
C SER A 67 6.73 5.88 -8.06
N ASP A 68 8.05 5.68 -8.11
CA ASP A 68 8.68 4.56 -8.81
C ASP A 68 8.74 3.33 -7.90
N GLY A 69 7.69 2.49 -7.97
CA GLY A 69 7.71 1.17 -7.33
C GLY A 69 6.54 0.85 -6.41
N HIS A 70 5.40 1.53 -6.55
CA HIS A 70 4.16 1.09 -5.91
C HIS A 70 3.83 -0.36 -6.29
N LEU A 71 3.49 -1.16 -5.28
CA LEU A 71 3.03 -2.53 -5.44
C LEU A 71 1.54 -2.56 -5.75
N ALA A 72 0.77 -1.61 -5.19
CA ALA A 72 -0.67 -1.59 -5.29
C ALA A 72 -1.26 -0.21 -5.60
N TYR A 73 -0.87 0.84 -4.87
CA TYR A 73 -1.55 2.13 -4.98
C TYR A 73 -1.49 2.70 -6.40
N GLY A 74 -2.64 3.11 -6.95
CA GLY A 74 -2.74 3.68 -8.30
C GLY A 74 -2.56 2.67 -9.44
N ARG A 75 -2.44 1.37 -9.15
CA ARG A 75 -2.20 0.32 -10.14
C ARG A 75 -3.44 -0.48 -10.55
N SER A 76 -4.64 0.03 -10.26
CA SER A 76 -5.89 -0.65 -10.64
C SER A 76 -5.91 -0.94 -12.14
N GLY A 77 -6.21 -2.18 -12.52
CA GLY A 77 -6.20 -2.65 -13.91
C GLY A 77 -4.81 -3.04 -14.45
N GLN A 78 -3.71 -2.74 -13.74
CA GLN A 78 -2.38 -3.18 -14.13
C GLN A 78 -2.07 -4.59 -13.61
N ALA A 79 -1.09 -5.26 -14.21
CA ALA A 79 -0.62 -6.56 -13.73
C ALA A 79 0.03 -6.44 -12.35
N CYS A 80 -0.33 -7.35 -11.43
CA CYS A 80 0.33 -7.51 -10.16
C CYS A 80 1.81 -7.88 -10.37
N LEU A 81 2.71 -7.19 -9.67
CA LEU A 81 4.16 -7.45 -9.77
C LEU A 81 4.58 -8.84 -9.25
N ARG A 82 3.73 -9.52 -8.47
CA ARG A 82 4.00 -10.86 -7.92
C ARG A 82 3.43 -11.98 -8.79
N CYS A 83 2.15 -11.90 -9.14
CA CYS A 83 1.44 -13.01 -9.78
C CYS A 83 0.86 -12.68 -11.16
N GLN A 84 1.09 -11.47 -11.69
CA GLN A 84 0.58 -10.98 -12.97
C GLN A 84 -0.96 -10.87 -13.09
N THR A 85 -1.74 -11.31 -12.08
CA THR A 85 -3.19 -11.07 -12.06
C THR A 85 -3.48 -9.58 -12.07
N PRO A 86 -4.46 -9.10 -12.87
CA PRO A 86 -4.87 -7.71 -12.86
C PRO A 86 -5.27 -7.25 -11.46
N MET A 87 -4.71 -6.12 -11.02
CA MET A 87 -5.05 -5.48 -9.76
C MET A 87 -6.48 -4.95 -9.80
N THR A 88 -7.20 -5.08 -8.70
CA THR A 88 -8.58 -4.63 -8.54
C THR A 88 -8.64 -3.35 -7.71
N GLY A 89 -9.36 -2.35 -8.20
CA GLY A 89 -9.72 -1.16 -7.44
C GLY A 89 -11.12 -1.32 -6.81
N CYS A 90 -11.26 -0.97 -5.53
CA CYS A 90 -12.54 -0.87 -4.83
C CYS A 90 -12.58 0.37 -3.92
N ILE A 91 -13.73 0.60 -3.28
CA ILE A 91 -13.88 1.65 -2.25
C ILE A 91 -14.08 0.96 -0.90
N VAL A 92 -13.15 1.18 0.04
CA VAL A 92 -13.23 0.67 1.41
C VAL A 92 -13.32 1.85 2.37
N ALA A 93 -14.36 1.89 3.20
CA ALA A 93 -14.61 2.97 4.16
C ALA A 93 -14.52 4.38 3.55
N GLY A 94 -15.01 4.55 2.32
CA GLY A 94 -15.02 5.83 1.59
C GLY A 94 -13.68 6.23 0.98
N ARG A 95 -12.69 5.33 0.95
CA ARG A 95 -11.37 5.57 0.33
C ARG A 95 -11.14 4.59 -0.80
N SER A 96 -10.52 5.08 -1.88
CA SER A 96 -10.07 4.22 -2.98
C SER A 96 -8.99 3.26 -2.52
N THR A 97 -9.12 1.98 -2.82
CA THR A 97 -8.17 0.95 -2.43
C THR A 97 -7.87 0.06 -3.62
N THR A 98 -6.59 -0.21 -3.86
CA THR A 98 -6.15 -1.14 -4.91
C THR A 98 -5.51 -2.37 -4.27
N TRP A 99 -5.85 -3.55 -4.76
CA TRP A 99 -5.37 -4.82 -4.20
C TRP A 99 -5.34 -5.94 -5.25
N CYS A 100 -4.65 -7.04 -4.95
CA CYS A 100 -4.54 -8.20 -5.83
C CYS A 100 -5.42 -9.36 -5.34
N GLY A 101 -6.39 -9.77 -6.16
CA GLY A 101 -7.30 -10.90 -5.88
C GLY A 101 -6.62 -12.25 -5.64
N SER A 102 -5.40 -12.44 -6.15
CA SER A 102 -4.67 -13.71 -6.05
C SER A 102 -3.63 -13.71 -4.93
N CYS A 103 -3.03 -12.55 -4.63
CA CYS A 103 -1.96 -12.45 -3.62
C CYS A 103 -2.46 -12.06 -2.23
N GLN A 104 -3.68 -11.54 -2.11
CA GLN A 104 -4.25 -11.08 -0.85
C GLN A 104 -5.48 -11.91 -0.50
N VAL A 105 -5.44 -12.53 0.68
CA VAL A 105 -6.48 -13.48 1.16
C VAL A 105 -7.25 -12.94 2.34
#